data_AF-A0A816Q2Z0-F1
#
_entry.id   AF-A0A816Q2Z0-F1
#
_cell.length_a   1.000
_cell.length_b   1.000
_cell.length_c   1.000
_cell.angle_alpha   90.00
_cell.angle_beta   90.00
_cell.angle_gamma   90.00
#
_symmetry.space_group_name_H-M   'P 1'
#
loop_
_entity.id
_entity.type
_entity.pdbx_description
1 polymer ?
#
loop_
_entity_poly.entity_id
_entity_poly.type
_entity_poly.pdbx_seq_one_letter_code
_entity_poly.pdbx_strand_id
1 'polypeptide(L)'
;MERNDRELRTELSNARRSDCNLVYSAGPYGENLAKGSSSTFSAISAVNLWVSEKPYYNYTTNSCTGGKHCFHYTQVVWRDSVKLGCARLVVCDL
;
A
#
# COMPACT_ATOMS: atom_id res chain seq x y z
N MET A 1 -21.17 -9.25 -10.16
CA MET A 1 -21.66 -9.17 -8.77
C MET A 1 -20.75 -8.18 -8.07
N GLU A 2 -21.13 -6.90 -8.12
CA GLU A 2 -20.31 -5.77 -7.62
C GLU A 2 -20.40 -5.75 -6.10
N ARG A 3 -19.34 -6.20 -5.42
CA ARG A 3 -19.18 -5.90 -4.01
C ARG A 3 -18.84 -4.42 -3.89
N ASN A 4 -19.44 -3.72 -2.94
CA ASN A 4 -19.16 -2.31 -2.68
C ASN A 4 -17.66 -2.16 -2.35
N ASP A 5 -16.89 -1.54 -3.26
CA ASP A 5 -15.43 -1.37 -3.13
C ASP A 5 -15.00 -0.72 -1.81
N ARG A 6 -15.90 0.01 -1.14
CA ARG A 6 -15.66 0.60 0.18
C ARG A 6 -15.64 -0.45 1.29
N GLU A 7 -16.59 -1.38 1.30
CA GLU A 7 -16.70 -2.43 2.31
C GLU A 7 -15.56 -3.44 2.19
N LEU A 8 -15.20 -3.78 0.95
CA LEU A 8 -14.10 -4.70 0.63
C LEU A 8 -12.77 -4.32 1.31
N ARG A 9 -12.39 -3.03 1.26
CA ARG A 9 -11.12 -2.56 1.86
C ARG A 9 -11.10 -2.74 3.37
N THR A 10 -12.23 -2.47 4.03
CA THR A 10 -12.36 -2.65 5.47
C THR A 10 -12.35 -4.13 5.84
N GLU A 11 -13.07 -4.98 5.10
CA GLU A 11 -13.05 -6.44 5.29
C GLU A 11 -11.64 -7.01 5.17
N LEU A 12 -10.90 -6.65 4.11
CA LEU A 12 -9.53 -7.09 3.89
C LEU A 12 -8.60 -6.68 5.04
N SER A 13 -8.69 -5.43 5.50
CA SER A 13 -7.89 -4.97 6.65
C SER A 13 -8.25 -5.69 7.95
N ASN A 14 -9.54 -5.96 8.18
CA ASN A 14 -10.00 -6.65 9.38
C ASN A 14 -9.65 -8.14 9.35
N ALA A 15 -9.59 -8.75 8.17
CA ALA A 15 -9.16 -10.14 8.01
C ALA A 15 -7.71 -10.38 8.45
N ARG A 16 -6.90 -9.32 8.60
CA ARG A 16 -5.52 -9.36 9.11
C ARG A 16 -5.42 -8.92 10.57
N ARG A 17 -6.54 -8.75 11.29
CA ARG A 17 -6.50 -8.25 12.67
C ARG A 17 -5.72 -9.14 13.62
N SER A 18 -5.78 -10.46 13.44
CA SER A 18 -5.09 -11.42 14.29
C SER A 18 -3.58 -11.50 14.09
N ASP A 19 -3.05 -11.08 12.93
CA ASP A 19 -1.64 -11.32 12.58
C ASP A 19 -0.89 -10.07 12.09
N CYS A 20 -1.61 -9.03 11.67
CA CYS A 20 -1.09 -7.81 11.07
C CYS A 20 -0.03 -8.04 9.98
N ASN A 21 -0.21 -9.13 9.24
CA ASN A 21 0.61 -9.45 8.09
C ASN A 21 0.23 -8.56 6.89
N LEU A 22 1.24 -8.18 6.12
CA LEU A 22 1.04 -7.48 4.85
C LEU A 22 0.82 -8.52 3.75
N VAL A 23 -0.44 -8.81 3.45
CA VAL A 23 -0.84 -9.78 2.43
C VAL A 23 -1.63 -9.06 1.36
N TYR A 24 -1.19 -9.22 0.10
CA TYR A 24 -1.90 -8.63 -1.03
C TYR A 24 -3.25 -9.31 -1.24
N SER A 25 -4.28 -8.52 -1.54
CA SER A 25 -5.65 -9.00 -1.70
C SER A 25 -5.90 -9.90 -2.92
N ALA A 26 -4.92 -10.00 -3.84
CA ALA A 26 -5.04 -10.69 -5.14
C ALA A 26 -6.24 -10.20 -5.99
N GLY A 27 -6.72 -9.00 -5.73
CA GLY A 27 -7.78 -8.35 -6.50
C GLY A 27 -7.31 -7.82 -7.86
N PRO A 28 -8.23 -7.30 -8.70
CA PRO A 28 -7.89 -6.77 -10.02
C PRO A 28 -7.23 -5.39 -9.98
N TYR A 29 -7.00 -4.82 -8.79
CA TYR A 29 -6.46 -3.47 -8.60
C TYR A 29 -5.04 -3.53 -8.05
N GLY A 30 -4.23 -2.51 -8.38
CA GLY A 30 -2.94 -2.31 -7.73
C GLY A 30 -3.11 -1.96 -6.24
N GLU A 31 -2.16 -2.38 -5.41
CA GLU A 31 -2.23 -2.23 -3.96
C GLU A 31 -0.86 -1.89 -3.39
N ASN A 32 -0.82 -0.93 -2.46
CA ASN A 32 0.36 -0.64 -1.65
C ASN A 32 0.00 -0.94 -0.19
N LEU A 33 0.89 -1.65 0.50
CA LEU A 33 0.70 -2.02 1.91
C LEU A 33 1.78 -1.37 2.77
N ALA A 34 1.43 -1.05 4.01
CA ALA A 34 2.37 -0.52 4.99
C ALA A 34 1.94 -0.89 6.41
N LYS A 35 2.91 -1.15 7.28
CA LYS A 35 2.71 -1.29 8.72
C LYS A 35 3.73 -0.46 9.47
N GLY A 36 3.33 0.03 10.64
CA GLY A 36 4.22 0.66 11.61
C GLY A 36 3.86 0.19 13.01
N SER A 37 4.82 0.23 13.93
CA SER A 37 4.65 -0.21 15.32
C SER A 37 4.04 0.84 16.23
N SER A 38 3.86 2.08 15.75
CA SER A 38 3.31 3.18 16.54
C SER A 38 1.81 3.34 16.30
N SER A 39 1.06 3.63 17.37
CA SER A 39 -0.35 4.07 17.29
C SER A 39 -0.52 5.37 16.46
N THR A 40 0.55 6.14 16.30
CA THR A 40 0.60 7.36 15.47
C THR A 40 0.88 7.08 14.00
N PHE A 41 1.04 5.81 13.58
CA PHE A 41 1.27 5.48 12.18
C PHE A 41 0.06 5.88 11.32
N SER A 42 0.25 6.94 10.54
CA SER A 42 -0.82 7.60 9.79
C SER A 42 -0.78 7.21 8.31
N ALA A 43 -1.84 7.57 7.56
CA ALA A 43 -1.81 7.47 6.11
C ALA A 43 -0.67 8.31 5.50
N ILE A 44 -0.36 9.47 6.09
CA ILE A 44 0.78 10.31 5.66
C ILE A 44 2.09 9.55 5.85
N SER A 45 2.25 8.85 6.99
CA SER A 45 3.43 8.03 7.27
C SER A 45 3.60 6.92 6.22
N ALA A 46 2.51 6.22 5.87
CA ALA A 46 2.52 5.19 4.83
C ALA A 46 2.90 5.75 3.45
N VAL A 47 2.27 6.86 3.04
CA VAL A 47 2.57 7.50 1.75
C VAL A 47 4.01 8.01 1.70
N ASN A 48 4.53 8.56 2.79
CA ASN A 48 5.93 8.99 2.85
C ASN A 48 6.90 7.82 2.70
N LEU A 49 6.61 6.65 3.29
CA LEU A 49 7.41 5.44 3.08
C LEU A 49 7.42 5.04 1.60
N TRP A 50 6.24 4.99 0.97
CA TRP A 50 6.15 4.65 -0.46
C TRP A 50 6.86 5.68 -1.36
N VAL A 51 6.71 6.98 -1.08
CA VAL A 51 7.36 8.04 -1.85
C VAL A 51 8.87 8.09 -1.65
N SER A 52 9.36 7.66 -0.47
CA SER A 52 10.80 7.63 -0.18
C SER A 52 11.61 6.69 -1.07
N GLU A 53 10.95 5.79 -1.82
CA GLU A 53 11.62 4.96 -2.82
C GLU A 53 11.97 5.72 -4.11
N LYS A 54 11.52 6.97 -4.28
CA LYS A 54 11.80 7.80 -5.46
C LYS A 54 13.28 7.83 -5.88
N PRO A 55 14.28 7.98 -4.97
CA PRO A 55 15.68 8.00 -5.36
C PRO A 55 16.17 6.69 -6.01
N TYR A 56 15.43 5.60 -5.83
CA TYR A 56 15.73 4.28 -6.39
C TYR A 56 15.04 4.03 -7.74
N TYR A 57 14.26 4.98 -8.26
CA TYR A 57 13.61 4.86 -9.55
C TYR A 57 14.34 5.66 -10.63
N ASN A 58 14.77 4.97 -11.69
CA ASN A 58 15.35 5.61 -12.85
C ASN A 58 14.30 5.76 -13.96
N TYR A 59 13.94 7.01 -14.25
CA TYR A 59 12.95 7.35 -15.27
C TYR A 59 13.43 7.07 -16.69
N THR A 60 14.74 7.14 -16.95
CA THR A 60 15.32 6.87 -18.27
C THR A 60 15.23 5.39 -18.62
N THR A 61 15.50 4.51 -17.65
CA THR A 61 15.47 3.05 -17.87
C THR A 61 14.16 2.39 -17.46
N ASN A 62 13.24 3.15 -16.84
CA ASN A 62 11.97 2.67 -16.32
C ASN A 62 12.16 1.47 -15.36
N SER A 63 13.16 1.53 -14.49
CA SER A 63 13.56 0.42 -13.62
C SER A 63 14.03 0.89 -12.24
N CYS A 64 13.95 0.00 -11.26
CA CYS A 64 14.58 0.25 -9.97
C CYS A 64 16.11 0.11 -10.08
N THR A 65 16.85 0.88 -9.28
CA THR A 65 18.32 0.93 -9.30
C THR A 65 18.93 0.61 -7.94
N GLY A 66 20.24 0.33 -7.94
CA GLY A 66 21.00 0.10 -6.70
C GLY A 66 20.59 -1.16 -5.92
N GLY A 67 19.94 -2.13 -6.58
CA GLY A 67 19.40 -3.33 -5.94
C GLY A 67 18.27 -3.04 -4.94
N LYS A 68 17.66 -1.86 -5.04
CA LYS A 68 16.55 -1.42 -4.18
C LYS A 68 15.21 -1.61 -4.88
N HIS A 69 14.15 -1.65 -4.09
CA HIS A 69 12.78 -1.67 -4.58
C HIS A 69 12.23 -0.26 -4.73
N CYS A 70 11.38 -0.08 -5.74
CA CYS A 70 10.70 1.16 -6.07
C CYS A 70 9.23 0.91 -6.48
N PHE A 71 8.69 -0.25 -6.10
CA PHE A 71 7.38 -0.73 -6.53
C PHE A 71 6.24 0.08 -5.90
N HIS A 72 6.40 0.54 -4.66
CA HIS A 72 5.40 1.39 -4.04
C HIS A 72 5.42 2.77 -4.66
N TYR A 73 6.61 3.33 -4.91
CA TYR A 73 6.75 4.62 -5.57
C TYR A 73 6.11 4.63 -6.95
N THR A 74 6.43 3.64 -7.78
CA THR A 74 5.89 3.53 -9.13
C THR A 74 4.37 3.39 -9.12
N GLN A 75 3.78 2.68 -8.15
CA GLN A 75 2.33 2.67 -7.99
C GLN A 75 1.76 4.04 -7.59
N VAL A 76 2.43 4.81 -6.73
CA VAL A 76 1.98 6.16 -6.32
C VAL A 76 1.94 7.13 -7.51
N VAL A 77 2.89 7.03 -8.43
CA VAL A 77 2.97 7.92 -9.62
C VAL A 77 2.44 7.25 -10.89
N TRP A 78 1.69 6.15 -10.77
CA TRP A 78 1.17 5.42 -11.92
C TRP A 78 0.10 6.22 -12.65
N ARG A 79 0.36 6.60 -13.90
CA ARG A 79 -0.51 7.48 -14.70
C ARG A 79 -1.95 6.99 -14.78
N ASP A 80 -2.13 5.68 -14.91
CA ASP A 80 -3.46 5.10 -15.18
C ASP A 80 -4.25 4.84 -13.89
N SER A 81 -3.63 5.02 -12.71
CA SER A 81 -4.27 4.89 -11.39
C SER A 81 -4.94 6.19 -10.98
N VAL A 82 -6.11 6.48 -11.55
CA VAL A 82 -6.85 7.74 -11.34
C VAL A 82 -7.85 7.72 -10.17
N LYS A 83 -8.03 6.57 -9.52
CA LYS A 83 -8.89 6.40 -8.35
C LYS A 83 -8.11 5.66 -7.27
N LEU A 84 -8.34 6.01 -6.01
CA LEU A 84 -7.71 5.36 -4.87
C LEU A 84 -8.71 5.03 -3.78
N GLY A 85 -8.37 4.03 -2.99
CA GLY A 85 -9.10 3.65 -1.82
C GLY A 85 -8.17 3.12 -0.73
N CYS A 86 -8.35 3.57 0.51
CA CYS A 86 -7.52 3.17 1.63
C CYS A 86 -8.38 2.66 2.79
N ALA A 87 -7.80 1.76 3.59
CA ALA A 87 -8.30 1.35 4.90
C ALA A 87 -7.12 1.24 5.86
N ARG A 88 -7.38 1.44 7.16
CA ARG A 88 -6.37 1.32 8.21
C ARG A 88 -6.94 0.46 9.33
N LEU A 89 -6.19 -0.55 9.72
CA LEU A 89 -6.38 -1.27 10.97
C LEU A 89 -5.50 -0.62 12.05
N VAL A 90 -6.10 -0.27 13.20
CA VAL A 90 -5.41 0.46 14.29
C VAL A 90 -4.86 -0.47 15.35
N VAL A 91 -5.50 -1.63 15.56
CA VAL A 91 -5.16 -2.59 16.61
C VAL A 91 -5.03 -3.97 15.99
N CYS A 92 -3.96 -4.66 16.36
CA CYS A 92 -3.73 -6.07 16.08
C CYS A 92 -4.05 -6.86 17.35
N ASP A 93 -4.74 -7.99 17.23
CA ASP A 93 -5.07 -8.89 18.34
C ASP A 93 -3.87 -9.83 18.60
N LEU A 94 -2.70 -9.25 18.91
CA LEU A 94 -1.44 -9.96 19.17
C LEU A 94 -1.47 -10.75 20.48
#